data_AF-A0A849E0H5-F1
#
_entry.id   AF-A0A849E0H5-F1
#
_cell.length_a   1.000
_cell.length_b   1.000
_cell.length_c   1.000
_cell.angle_alpha   90.00
_cell.angle_beta   90.00
_cell.angle_gamma   90.00
#
_symmetry.space_group_name_H-M   'P 1'
#
loop_
_entity.id
_entity.type
_entity.pdbx_description
1 polymer ?
#
loop_
_entity_poly.entity_id
_entity_poly.type
_entity_poly.pdbx_seq_one_letter_code
_entity_poly.pdbx_strand_id
1 'polypeptide(L)' 'VLTVSPGVCVVAEGAPMTQQAMRAAGIEVHTFKGQEICYKGSGGPTCLTRPLERAIV' A
#
# COMPACT_ATOMS: atom_id res chain seq x y z
N VAL A 1 -2.36 0.33 2.78
CA VAL A 1 -2.08 0.74 1.38
C VAL A 1 -1.38 2.08 1.42
N LEU A 2 -0.23 2.26 0.76
CA LEU A 2 0.47 3.52 0.58
C LEU A 2 0.54 3.85 -0.91
N THR A 3 0.05 5.01 -1.32
CA THR A 3 0.18 5.48 -2.71
C THR A 3 1.55 6.14 -2.89
N VAL A 4 2.30 5.73 -3.92
CA VAL A 4 3.65 6.26 -4.20
C VAL A 4 3.67 7.19 -5.42
N SER A 5 2.76 6.99 -6.37
CA SER A 5 2.47 7.89 -7.49
C SER A 5 1.00 7.72 -7.92
N PRO A 6 0.44 8.58 -8.78
CA PRO A 6 -0.92 8.40 -9.28
C PRO A 6 -1.09 6.99 -9.88
N GLY A 7 -2.04 6.23 -9.35
CA GLY A 7 -2.32 4.86 -9.82
C GLY A 7 -1.33 3.79 -9.37
N VAL A 8 -0.32 4.07 -8.54
CA VAL A 8 0.67 3.09 -8.07
C VAL A 8 0.68 3.01 -6.55
N CYS A 9 0.49 1.81 -6.01
CA CYS A 9 0.34 1.57 -4.58
C CYS A 9 1.19 0.41 -4.05
N VAL A 10 1.69 0.59 -2.82
CA VAL A 10 2.33 -0.45 -2.00
C VAL A 10 1.34 -0.96 -0.95
N VAL A 11 1.16 -2.27 -0.87
CA VAL A 11 0.14 -2.90 -0.03
C VAL A 11 0.78 -4.03 0.78
N ALA A 12 0.47 -4.13 2.07
CA ALA A 12 0.88 -5.30 2.85
C ALA A 12 0.15 -6.56 2.32
N GLU A 13 0.85 -7.69 2.30
CA GLU A 13 0.21 -8.98 2.05
C GLU A 13 -0.90 -9.27 3.10
N GLY A 14 -1.91 -10.06 2.72
CA GLY A 14 -3.04 -10.42 3.61
C GLY A 14 -4.37 -9.74 3.31
N ALA A 15 -4.44 -8.86 2.28
CA ALA A 15 -5.67 -8.21 1.82
C ALA A 15 -6.06 -8.60 0.38
N PRO A 16 -6.33 -9.88 0.07
CA PRO A 16 -6.50 -10.36 -1.30
C PRO A 16 -7.67 -9.69 -2.05
N MET A 17 -8.81 -9.48 -1.38
CA MET A 17 -9.98 -8.83 -2.00
C MET A 17 -9.68 -7.36 -2.35
N THR A 18 -8.99 -6.64 -1.47
CA THR A 18 -8.57 -5.25 -1.71
C THR A 18 -7.57 -5.19 -2.86
N GLN A 19 -6.56 -6.06 -2.88
CA GLN A 19 -5.58 -6.11 -3.96
C GLN A 19 -6.24 -6.39 -5.31
N GLN A 20 -7.20 -7.32 -5.36
CA GLN A 20 -7.95 -7.63 -6.59
C GLN A 20 -8.80 -6.44 -7.05
N ALA A 21 -9.53 -5.79 -6.14
CA ALA A 21 -10.34 -4.62 -6.47
C ALA A 21 -9.48 -3.46 -7.00
N MET A 22 -8.31 -3.23 -6.40
CA MET A 22 -7.36 -2.22 -6.86
C MET A 22 -6.84 -2.53 -8.27
N ARG A 23 -6.40 -3.77 -8.52
CA ARG A 23 -5.94 -4.20 -9.86
C ARG A 23 -7.06 -4.08 -10.90
N ALA A 24 -8.29 -4.44 -10.56
CA ALA A 24 -9.45 -4.31 -11.44
C ALA A 24 -9.78 -2.84 -11.77
N ALA A 25 -9.47 -1.91 -10.87
CA ALA A 25 -9.59 -0.47 -11.09
C ALA A 25 -8.40 0.14 -11.86
N GLY A 26 -7.48 -0.67 -12.37
CA GLY A 26 -6.31 -0.21 -13.13
C GLY A 26 -5.16 0.32 -12.26
N ILE A 27 -5.18 0.05 -10.95
CA ILE A 27 -4.10 0.45 -10.03
C ILE A 27 -2.98 -0.59 -10.08
N GLU A 28 -1.74 -0.12 -10.27
CA GLU A 28 -0.54 -0.93 -10.08
C GLU A 28 -0.32 -1.22 -8.59
N VAL A 29 -0.19 -2.50 -8.24
CA VAL A 29 -0.09 -2.96 -6.85
C VAL A 29 1.21 -3.73 -6.64
N HIS A 30 2.11 -3.16 -5.85
CA HIS A 30 3.27 -3.83 -5.27
C HIS A 30 2.94 -4.35 -3.87
N THR A 31 3.42 -5.54 -3.52
CA THR A 31 3.18 -6.14 -2.22
C THR A 31 4.47 -6.37 -1.43
N PHE A 32 4.36 -6.40 -0.11
CA PHE A 32 5.45 -6.79 0.78
C PHE A 32 4.93 -7.60 1.97
N LYS A 33 5.82 -8.44 2.53
CA LYS A 33 5.53 -9.25 3.72
C LYS A 33 5.42 -8.36 4.97
N GLY A 34 4.18 -8.03 5.35
CA GLY A 34 3.89 -7.17 6.49
C GLY A 34 3.55 -7.92 7.79
N GLN A 35 3.67 -9.25 7.86
CA GLN A 35 3.11 -10.01 8.99
C GLN A 35 3.66 -9.58 10.36
N GLU A 36 4.96 -9.32 10.44
CA GLU A 36 5.63 -8.97 11.70
C GLU A 36 5.48 -7.49 12.09
N ILE A 37 5.30 -6.60 11.11
CA ILE A 37 5.33 -5.15 11.32
C ILE A 37 3.97 -4.47 11.13
N CYS A 38 3.12 -5.01 10.26
CA CYS A 38 1.80 -4.48 9.96
C CYS A 38 0.70 -5.20 10.76
N TYR A 39 0.65 -6.54 10.67
CA TYR A 39 -0.43 -7.31 11.31
C TYR A 39 -0.31 -7.26 12.84
N LYS A 40 0.87 -7.59 13.39
CA LYS A 40 1.12 -7.50 14.84
C LYS A 40 1.06 -6.06 15.36
N GLY A 41 1.55 -5.11 14.57
CA GLY A 41 1.55 -3.68 14.92
C GLY A 41 0.21 -2.96 14.69
N SER A 42 -0.81 -3.66 14.15
CA SER A 42 -2.10 -3.07 13.77
C SER A 42 -1.99 -1.81 12.90
N GLY A 43 -1.04 -1.80 11.96
CA GLY A 43 -0.72 -0.63 11.13
C GLY A 43 -0.42 -1.02 9.68
N GLY A 44 -0.72 -0.12 8.73
CA GLY A 44 -0.41 -0.35 7.31
C GLY A 44 0.85 0.41 6.86
N PRO A 45 1.29 0.24 5.59
CA PRO A 45 2.42 0.98 5.05
C PRO A 45 2.30 2.51 5.15
N THR A 46 1.09 3.08 5.15
CA THR A 46 0.89 4.52 5.42
C THR A 46 1.25 4.89 6.86
N CYS A 47 0.89 4.05 7.83
CA CYS A 47 1.22 4.27 9.24
C CYS A 47 2.74 4.17 9.49
N LEU A 48 3.46 3.41 8.64
CA LEU A 48 4.91 3.21 8.72
C LEU A 48 5.72 4.30 8.01
N THR A 49 5.06 5.25 7.34
CA THR A 49 5.74 6.24 6.49
C THR A 49 5.32 7.66 6.86
N ARG A 50 6.23 8.60 6.66
CA ARG A 50 5.99 10.04 6.79
C ARG A 50 6.51 10.74 5.53
N PRO A 51 5.70 10.87 4.47
CA PRO A 51 6.11 11.54 3.24
C PRO A 51 6.58 12.97 3.56
N LEU A 52 7.76 13.34 3.09
CA LEU A 52 8.31 14.70 3.28
C LEU A 52 7.92 15.61 2.11
N GLU A 53 8.00 15.07 0.90
CA GLU A 53 7.67 15.78 -0.35
C GLU A 53 6.91 14.83 -1.27
N ARG A 54 6.06 15.40 -2.13
CA ARG A 54 5.41 14.70 -3.25
C ARG A 54 5.44 15.64 -4.45
N ALA A 55 5.74 15.13 -5.64
CA ALA A 55 5.69 15.92 -6.86
C ALA A 55 4.26 16.42 -7.12
N ILE A 56 4.12 17.68 -7.55
CA ILE A 56 2.88 18.19 -8.11
C ILE A 56 2.82 17.67 -9.54
N VAL A 57 1.78 16.88 -9.85
CA VAL A 57 1.51 16.31 -11.17
C VAL A 57 0.28 17.00 -11.74
#